data_AF-A0A9E3Z8G2-F1
#
_entry.id   AF-A0A9E3Z8G2-F1
#
_cell.length_a   1.000
_cell.length_b   1.000
_cell.length_c   1.000
_cell.angle_alpha   90.00
_cell.angle_beta   90.00
_cell.angle_gamma   90.00
#
_symmetry.space_group_name_H-M   'P 1'
#
loop_
_entity.id
_entity.type
_entity.pdbx_description
1 polymer ?
#
loop_
_entity_poly.entity_id
_entity_poly.type
_entity_poly.pdbx_seq_one_letter_code
_entity_poly.pdbx_strand_id
1 'polypeptide(L)' 'MSSLFWLGDVQWAMIEPFMPKTQPGTRRVDDRRAVSGIVHVLKSGCRWQDCPSA' A
#
# COMPACT_ATOMS: atom_id res chain seq x y z
N MET A 1 -15.88 -4.76 -11.06
CA MET A 1 -14.41 -4.64 -11.18
C MET A 1 -13.98 -3.46 -10.32
N SER A 2 -13.71 -3.71 -9.03
CA SER A 2 -13.33 -2.66 -8.09
C SER A 2 -11.91 -2.18 -8.40
N SER A 3 -11.79 -0.92 -8.80
CA SER A 3 -10.54 -0.19 -9.02
C SER A 3 -9.74 -0.10 -7.73
N LEU A 4 -8.98 -1.14 -7.40
CA LEU A 4 -8.24 -1.26 -6.13
C LEU A 4 -6.80 -0.75 -6.25
N PHE A 5 -6.63 0.41 -6.86
CA PHE A 5 -5.39 1.18 -6.77
C PHE A 5 -5.71 2.46 -5.98
N TRP A 6 -5.61 2.37 -4.65
CA TRP A 6 -5.93 3.49 -3.76
C TRP A 6 -4.94 4.63 -3.86
N LEU A 7 -3.66 4.34 -4.11
CA LEU A 7 -2.64 5.35 -4.34
C LEU A 7 -2.37 5.46 -5.84
N GLY A 8 -2.86 6.53 -6.45
CA GLY A 8 -2.48 6.93 -7.80
C GLY A 8 -1.00 7.37 -7.85
N ASP A 9 -0.45 7.53 -9.06
CA ASP A 9 0.99 7.82 -9.22
C ASP A 9 1.41 9.12 -8.53
N VAL A 10 0.56 10.15 -8.61
CA VAL A 10 0.81 11.45 -7.95
C VAL A 10 0.85 11.32 -6.43
N GLN A 11 -0.08 10.56 -5.86
CA GLN A 11 -0.12 10.34 -4.41
C GLN A 11 1.08 9.50 -3.94
N TRP A 12 1.42 8.47 -4.72
CA TRP A 12 2.59 7.65 -4.42
C TRP A 12 3.89 8.46 -4.50
N ALA A 13 4.06 9.32 -5.51
CA ALA A 13 5.23 10.16 -5.66
C ALA A 13 5.44 11.12 -4.47
N MET A 14 4.37 11.49 -3.75
CA MET A 14 4.48 12.27 -2.51
C MET A 14 4.92 11.42 -1.31
N ILE A 15 4.57 10.12 -1.28
CA ILE A 15 4.85 9.21 -0.15
C ILE A 15 6.20 8.52 -0.29
N GLU A 16 6.56 8.09 -1.50
CA GLU A 16 7.75 7.31 -1.83
C GLU A 16 9.06 7.88 -1.25
N PRO A 17 9.33 9.21 -1.27
CA PRO A 17 10.56 9.76 -0.72
C PRO A 17 10.76 9.48 0.77
N PHE A 18 9.66 9.25 1.51
CA PHE A 18 9.66 8.95 2.94
C PHE A 18 9.74 7.45 3.23
N MET A 19 9.70 6.60 2.21
CA MET A 19 9.88 5.17 2.40
C MET A 19 11.33 4.87 2.82
N PRO A 20 11.52 3.99 3.81
CA PRO A 20 12.85 3.61 4.26
C PRO A 20 13.59 2.84 3.16
N LYS A 21 14.64 3.46 2.60
CA LYS A 21 15.43 2.93 1.47
C LYS A 21 16.45 1.86 1.85
N THR A 22 16.91 1.88 3.10
CA THR A 22 17.93 0.97 3.61
C THR A 22 17.42 0.33 4.89
N GLN A 23 17.12 -0.96 4.85
CA GLN A 23 16.60 -1.67 6.00
C GLN A 23 17.23 -3.07 6.09
N PRO A 24 17.68 -3.49 7.28
CA PRO A 24 18.07 -4.87 7.51
C PRO A 24 16.83 -5.77 7.45
N GLY A 25 16.96 -6.93 6.81
CA GLY A 25 15.89 -7.94 6.70
C GLY A 25 15.46 -8.23 5.26
N THR A 26 14.33 -8.91 5.12
CA THR A 26 13.81 -9.37 3.83
C THR A 26 13.44 -8.20 2.93
N ARG A 27 13.79 -8.32 1.64
CA ARG A 27 13.42 -7.36 0.61
C ARG A 27 11.89 -7.15 0.59
N ARG A 28 11.47 -5.90 0.70
CA ARG A 28 10.07 -5.53 0.47
C ARG A 28 9.73 -5.71 -1.00
N VAL A 29 8.61 -6.38 -1.27
CA VAL A 29 8.22 -6.77 -2.64
C VAL A 29 7.59 -5.61 -3.39
N ASP A 30 6.75 -4.82 -2.73
CA ASP A 30 6.12 -3.60 -3.28
C ASP A 30 5.57 -2.72 -2.14
N ASP A 31 6.22 -1.59 -1.85
CA ASP A 31 5.79 -0.67 -0.79
C ASP A 31 4.47 0.05 -1.14
N ARG A 32 4.23 0.37 -2.41
CA ARG A 32 3.01 1.05 -2.84
C ARG A 32 1.78 0.19 -2.61
N ARG A 33 1.90 -1.10 -2.93
CA ARG A 33 0.84 -2.08 -2.67
C ARG A 33 0.60 -2.27 -1.17
N ALA A 34 1.66 -2.36 -0.36
CA ALA A 34 1.54 -2.50 1.08
C ALA A 34 0.80 -1.30 1.71
N VAL A 35 1.22 -0.08 1.38
CA VAL A 35 0.58 1.15 1.88
C VAL A 35 -0.86 1.27 1.37
N SER A 36 -1.13 0.90 0.11
CA SER A 36 -2.49 0.88 -0.44
C SER A 36 -3.41 -0.08 0.34
N GLY A 37 -2.91 -1.24 0.74
CA GLY A 37 -3.64 -2.18 1.60
C GLY A 37 -3.94 -1.60 2.98
N ILE A 38 -2.97 -0.93 3.62
CA ILE A 38 -3.17 -0.23 4.90
C ILE A 38 -4.27 0.83 4.78
N VAL A 39 -4.19 1.69 3.75
CA VAL A 39 -5.20 2.73 3.51
C VAL A 39 -6.58 2.13 3.27
N HIS A 40 -6.66 1.02 2.54
CA HIS A 40 -7.92 0.33 2.30
C HIS A 40 -8.57 -0.11 3.62
N VAL A 41 -7.84 -0.84 4.46
CA VAL A 41 -8.33 -1.33 5.77
C VAL A 41 -8.75 -0.18 6.68
N LEU A 42 -7.96 0.90 6.73
CA LEU A 42 -8.30 2.08 7.54
C LEU A 42 -9.56 2.80 7.06
N LYS A 43 -9.83 2.81 5.75
CA LYS A 43 -11.03 3.48 5.18
C LYS A 43 -12.27 2.60 5.19
N SER A 44 -12.14 1.31 4.92
CA SER A 44 -13.27 0.39 4.84
C SER A 44 -13.66 -0.17 6.21
N GLY A 45 -12.71 -0.23 7.16
CA GLY A 45 -12.88 -0.93 8.43
C GLY A 45 -12.94 -2.46 8.28
N CYS A 46 -12.57 -3.01 7.12
CA CYS A 46 -12.59 -4.45 6.88
C CYS A 46 -11.45 -5.17 7.61
N ARG A 47 -11.54 -6.49 7.74
CA ARG A 47 -10.39 -7.28 8.21
C ARG A 47 -9.33 -7.34 7.12
N TRP A 48 -8.08 -7.54 7.51
CA TRP A 48 -6.97 -7.74 6.57
C TRP A 48 -7.20 -8.90 5.59
N GLN A 49 -7.86 -9.97 6.05
CA GLN A 49 -8.18 -11.14 5.22
C GLN A 49 -9.25 -10.84 4.15
N ASP A 50 -10.07 -9.81 4.38
CA ASP A 50 -11.09 -9.36 3.45
C ASP A 50 -10.54 -8.33 2.45
N CYS A 51 -9.26 -7.93 2.61
CA CYS A 51 -8.62 -7.04 1.67
C CYS A 51 -8.54 -7.73 0.31
N PRO A 52 -9.08 -7.11 -0.75
CA PRO A 52 -9.13 -7.74 -2.06
C PRO A 52 -7.72 -7.95 -2.61
N SER A 53 -7.53 -9.05 -3.34
CA SER A 53 -6.28 -9.34 -4.03
C SER A 53 -6.05 -8.31 -5.14
N ALA A 54 -4.90 -7.65 -5.09
CA ALA A 54 -4.40 -6.76 -6.14
C ALA A 54 -3.99 -7.54 -7.40
#